data_AF-A0A671RVG4-F1
#
_entry.id   AF-A0A671RVG4-F1
#
_cell.length_a   1.000
_cell.length_b   1.000
_cell.length_c   1.000
_cell.angle_alpha   90.00
_cell.angle_beta   90.00
_cell.angle_gamma   90.00
#
_symmetry.space_group_name_H-M   'P 1'
#
loop_
_entity.id
_entity.type
_entity.pdbx_description
1 polymer ?
#
loop_
_entity_poly.entity_id
_entity_poly.type
_entity_poly.pdbx_seq_one_letter_code
_entity_poly.pdbx_strand_id
1 'polypeptide(L)'
;DGLHSPVSLMWFGSKQVGKTIEQCRRLSQRPTAEELEQRNILKPCNEEEQMEEKREIRRRLSCKLSQRPTVEDLRRARILIRFCDYVEVSDAQDYDRRTDKPWMRLTAADKAAIRKELNDFKNNEMEVHESSRHLTRFHRP
;
A
#
# COMPACT_ATOMS: atom_id res chain seq x y z
N ASP A 1 64.97 -71.01 -3.64
CA ASP A 1 64.43 -71.91 -4.68
C ASP A 1 62.99 -71.57 -5.02
N GLY A 2 62.74 -71.39 -6.33
CA GLY A 2 61.43 -71.48 -7.00
C GLY A 2 60.44 -70.32 -6.79
N LEU A 3 60.41 -69.28 -7.63
CA LEU A 3 59.69 -69.17 -8.92
C LEU A 3 58.16 -69.39 -8.84
N HIS A 4 57.38 -68.30 -8.80
CA HIS A 4 56.46 -67.91 -9.90
C HIS A 4 55.64 -66.65 -9.55
N SER A 5 55.79 -65.60 -10.36
CA SER A 5 54.68 -64.69 -10.69
C SER A 5 54.02 -65.23 -11.96
N PRO A 6 52.70 -65.09 -12.14
CA PRO A 6 52.30 -64.23 -13.25
C PRO A 6 51.02 -63.39 -13.02
N VAL A 7 51.16 -62.10 -13.33
CA VAL A 7 50.39 -61.35 -14.36
C VAL A 7 48.85 -61.33 -14.29
N SER A 8 48.34 -60.10 -14.10
CA SER A 8 47.18 -59.46 -14.76
C SER A 8 45.77 -59.99 -14.51
N LEU A 9 44.94 -59.11 -13.94
CA LEU A 9 43.74 -58.59 -14.60
C LEU A 9 43.26 -57.34 -13.84
N MET A 10 43.53 -56.16 -14.40
CA MET A 10 42.92 -54.92 -13.96
C MET A 10 41.40 -55.04 -14.12
N TRP A 11 40.69 -55.04 -12.99
CA TRP A 11 39.24 -54.90 -12.96
C TRP A 11 38.87 -53.46 -13.32
N PHE A 12 38.71 -53.17 -14.61
CA PHE A 12 37.88 -52.04 -15.07
C PHE A 12 36.41 -52.40 -14.85
N GLY A 13 35.96 -52.26 -13.59
CA GLY A 13 34.55 -52.30 -13.24
C GLY A 13 33.90 -50.98 -13.61
N SER A 14 33.59 -50.77 -14.90
CA SER A 14 32.68 -49.69 -15.31
C SER A 14 31.31 -49.97 -14.69
N LYS A 15 30.99 -49.27 -13.60
CA LYS A 15 29.65 -49.30 -12.98
C LYS A 15 28.64 -48.74 -14.00
N GLN A 16 27.97 -49.63 -14.72
CA GLN A 16 26.71 -49.33 -15.40
C GLN A 16 25.67 -49.03 -14.33
N VAL A 17 25.41 -47.76 -14.06
CA VAL A 17 24.32 -47.32 -13.17
C VAL A 17 23.01 -47.55 -13.93
N GLY A 18 22.38 -48.69 -13.68
CA GLY A 18 21.01 -48.97 -14.17
C GLY A 18 20.05 -47.90 -13.63
N LYS A 19 19.31 -47.23 -14.52
CA LYS A 19 18.28 -46.25 -14.14
C LYS A 19 17.17 -46.95 -13.35
N THR A 20 17.09 -46.70 -12.05
CA THR A 20 15.95 -47.16 -11.24
C THR A 20 14.73 -46.27 -11.51
N ILE A 21 13.52 -46.84 -11.44
CA ILE A 21 12.25 -46.10 -11.65
C ILE A 21 12.14 -44.87 -10.73
N GLU A 22 12.69 -44.97 -9.52
CA GLU A 22 12.75 -43.88 -8.55
C GLU A 22 13.62 -42.70 -9.03
N GLN A 23 14.74 -42.98 -9.68
CA GLN A 23 15.62 -41.95 -10.24
C GLN A 23 14.94 -41.18 -11.38
N CYS A 24 14.17 -41.87 -12.22
CA CYS A 24 13.37 -41.24 -13.26
C CYS A 24 12.29 -40.30 -12.68
N ARG A 25 11.59 -40.71 -11.61
CA ARG A 25 10.56 -39.89 -10.94
C ARG A 25 11.14 -38.62 -10.31
N ARG A 26 12.33 -38.71 -9.69
CA ARG A 26 13.00 -37.56 -9.06
C ARG A 26 13.47 -36.54 -10.10
N LEU A 27 13.93 -37.00 -11.27
CA LEU A 27 14.38 -36.13 -12.34
C LEU A 27 13.22 -35.44 -13.06
N SER A 28 12.07 -36.10 -13.21
CA SER A 28 10.88 -35.49 -13.82
C SER A 28 10.25 -34.38 -12.98
N GLN A 29 10.50 -34.37 -11.66
CA GLN A 29 9.99 -33.37 -10.72
C GLN A 29 11.07 -32.37 -10.29
N ARG A 30 12.22 -32.34 -10.98
CA ARG A 30 13.35 -31.50 -10.60
C ARG A 30 12.99 -30.01 -10.77
N PRO A 31 13.04 -29.20 -9.70
CA PRO A 31 12.81 -27.75 -9.79
C PRO A 31 13.87 -27.05 -10.64
N THR A 32 13.52 -25.90 -11.21
CA THR A 32 14.46 -25.06 -11.94
C THR A 32 15.44 -24.36 -10.98
N ALA A 33 16.58 -23.89 -11.50
CA ALA A 33 17.55 -23.16 -10.68
C ALA A 33 16.96 -21.86 -10.11
N GLU A 34 16.18 -21.13 -10.91
CA GLU A 34 15.49 -19.90 -10.51
C GLU A 34 14.47 -20.16 -9.39
N GLU A 35 13.70 -21.25 -9.45
CA GLU A 35 12.79 -21.65 -8.37
C GLU A 35 13.52 -21.93 -7.06
N LEU A 36 14.73 -22.51 -7.13
CA LEU A 36 15.56 -22.77 -5.96
C LEU A 36 16.17 -21.48 -5.39
N GLU A 37 16.52 -20.50 -6.23
CA GLU A 37 16.99 -19.17 -5.82
C GLU A 37 15.89 -18.36 -5.14
N GLN A 38 14.68 -18.33 -5.71
CA GLN A 38 13.50 -17.69 -5.12
C GLN A 38 13.14 -18.29 -3.76
N ARG A 39 13.30 -19.62 -3.61
CA ARG A 39 13.14 -20.33 -2.33
C ARG A 39 14.34 -20.19 -1.40
N ASN A 40 15.36 -19.42 -1.79
CA ASN A 40 16.56 -19.16 -1.01
C ASN A 40 17.41 -20.41 -0.72
N ILE A 41 17.19 -21.49 -1.48
CA ILE A 41 17.90 -22.77 -1.38
C ILE A 41 19.23 -22.69 -2.15
N LEU A 42 19.19 -22.12 -3.35
CA LEU A 42 20.39 -21.79 -4.12
C LEU A 42 20.74 -20.31 -3.88
N LYS A 43 21.98 -20.02 -3.47
CA LYS A 43 22.45 -18.64 -3.27
C LYS A 43 23.16 -18.15 -4.53
N PRO A 44 22.95 -16.91 -4.98
CA PRO A 44 23.81 -16.31 -6.00
C PRO A 44 25.26 -16.28 -5.46
N CYS A 45 26.21 -16.73 -6.28
CA CYS A 45 27.57 -17.11 -5.85
C CYS A 45 28.42 -15.94 -5.31
N ASN A 46 27.96 -14.69 -5.39
CA ASN A 46 28.75 -13.53 -5.02
C ASN A 46 28.59 -13.20 -3.53
N GLU A 47 29.48 -13.74 -2.69
CA GLU A 47 29.48 -13.51 -1.24
C GLU A 47 29.75 -12.04 -0.86
N GLU A 48 30.52 -11.33 -1.70
CA GLU A 48 30.88 -9.93 -1.48
C GLU A 48 29.68 -8.99 -1.67
N GLU A 49 28.87 -9.21 -2.70
CA GLU A 49 27.61 -8.49 -2.92
C GLU A 49 26.62 -8.70 -1.76
N GLN A 50 26.51 -9.93 -1.23
CA GLN A 50 25.65 -10.21 -0.08
C GLN A 50 26.13 -9.51 1.19
N MET A 51 27.45 -9.41 1.38
CA MET A 51 28.04 -8.71 2.53
C MET A 51 27.80 -7.21 2.44
N GLU A 52 27.96 -6.61 1.26
CA GLU A 52 27.67 -5.20 1.03
C GLU A 52 26.17 -4.90 1.15
N GLU A 53 25.30 -5.76 0.64
CA GLU A 53 23.84 -5.62 0.82
C GLU A 53 23.46 -5.67 2.31
N LYS A 54 24.01 -6.63 3.06
CA LYS A 54 23.80 -6.71 4.53
C LYS A 54 24.33 -5.47 5.24
N ARG A 55 25.44 -4.89 4.78
CA ARG A 55 26.01 -3.67 5.35
C ARG A 55 25.09 -2.47 5.06
N GLU A 56 24.59 -2.37 3.84
CA GLU A 56 23.71 -1.30 3.41
C GLU A 56 22.36 -1.36 4.13
N ILE A 57 21.77 -2.56 4.25
CA ILE A 57 20.55 -2.79 5.02
C ILE A 57 20.74 -2.36 6.48
N ARG A 58 21.87 -2.74 7.10
CA ARG A 58 22.21 -2.35 8.48
C ARG A 58 22.34 -0.83 8.62
N ARG A 59 23.07 -0.19 7.71
CA ARG A 59 23.26 1.26 7.67
C ARG A 59 21.92 1.99 7.54
N ARG A 60 21.11 1.61 6.56
CA ARG A 60 19.79 2.20 6.29
C ARG A 60 18.85 2.03 7.49
N LEU A 61 18.84 0.85 8.09
CA LEU A 61 18.03 0.58 9.28
C LEU A 61 18.46 1.46 10.46
N SER A 62 19.76 1.59 10.71
CA SER A 62 20.30 2.43 11.78
C SER A 62 19.87 3.89 11.63
N CYS A 63 19.98 4.46 10.43
CA CYS A 63 19.49 5.81 10.14
C CYS A 63 17.97 5.97 10.36
N LYS A 64 17.16 4.98 9.97
CA LYS A 64 15.69 5.04 10.18
C LYS A 64 15.32 4.98 11.66
N LEU A 65 16.04 4.19 12.45
CA LEU A 65 15.76 4.04 13.87
C LEU A 65 16.22 5.27 14.67
N SER A 66 17.30 5.94 14.27
CA SER A 66 17.77 7.16 14.94
C SER A 66 16.84 8.36 14.72
N GLN A 67 16.14 8.42 13.59
CA GLN A 67 15.18 9.47 13.26
C GLN A 67 13.73 9.12 13.63
N ARG A 68 13.54 8.15 14.53
CA ARG A 68 12.21 7.70 14.92
C ARG A 68 11.52 8.79 15.78
N PRO A 69 10.33 9.28 15.39
CA PRO A 69 9.61 10.28 16.17
C PRO A 69 9.15 9.72 17.51
N THR A 70 9.00 10.60 18.51
CA THR A 70 8.49 10.20 19.82
C THR A 70 6.97 9.97 19.78
N VAL A 71 6.44 9.27 20.78
CA VAL A 71 4.99 9.08 20.93
C VAL A 71 4.27 10.43 21.11
N GLU A 72 4.91 11.40 21.77
CA GLU A 72 4.36 12.75 21.94
C GLU A 72 4.27 13.50 20.61
N ASP A 73 5.28 13.39 19.75
CA ASP A 73 5.26 13.99 18.41
C ASP A 73 4.12 13.44 17.55
N LEU A 74 3.92 12.12 17.61
CA LEU A 74 2.82 11.46 16.91
C LEU A 74 1.44 11.86 17.45
N ARG A 75 1.31 12.15 18.76
CA ARG A 75 0.09 12.70 19.35
C ARG A 75 -0.15 14.15 18.93
N ARG A 76 0.89 14.99 18.94
CA ARG A 76 0.82 16.39 18.47
C ARG A 76 0.46 16.48 16.99
N ALA A 77 1.04 15.60 16.18
CA ALA A 77 0.72 15.47 14.76
C ALA A 77 -0.64 14.81 14.49
N ARG A 78 -1.40 14.45 15.54
CA ARG A 78 -2.73 13.83 15.45
C ARG A 78 -2.74 12.49 14.69
N ILE A 79 -1.59 11.84 14.55
CA ILE A 79 -1.45 10.51 13.93
C ILE A 79 -2.01 9.43 14.87
N LEU A 80 -1.90 9.66 16.18
CA LEU A 80 -2.40 8.76 17.23
C LEU A 80 -3.79 9.19 17.76
N ILE A 81 -4.64 9.82 16.93
CA ILE A 81 -6.04 10.05 17.34
C ILE A 81 -6.71 8.68 17.52
N ARG A 82 -7.36 8.51 18.67
CA ARG A 82 -8.19 7.35 18.96
C ARG A 82 -9.64 7.73 18.76
N PHE A 83 -10.36 6.92 17.99
CA PHE A 83 -11.81 6.96 17.96
C PHE A 83 -12.33 5.97 19.00
N CYS A 84 -13.42 6.34 19.69
CA CYS A 84 -14.12 5.41 20.55
C CYS A 84 -14.96 4.47 19.67
N ASP A 85 -14.85 3.16 19.90
CA ASP A 85 -15.62 2.16 19.15
C ASP A 85 -17.09 2.12 19.59
N TYR A 86 -17.36 2.57 20.82
CA TYR A 86 -18.69 2.64 21.38
C TYR A 86 -19.34 3.98 21.04
N VAL A 87 -20.52 3.90 20.43
CA VAL A 87 -21.35 5.06 20.08
C VAL A 87 -22.64 4.96 20.91
N GLU A 88 -22.95 6.02 21.66
CA GLU A 88 -24.20 6.12 22.39
C GLU A 88 -25.35 6.39 21.41
N VAL A 89 -26.44 5.63 21.54
CA VAL A 89 -27.65 5.77 20.72
C VAL A 89 -28.80 6.12 21.64
N SER A 90 -29.52 7.18 21.29
CA SER A 90 -30.72 7.64 21.98
C SER A 90 -31.84 7.81 20.97
N ASP A 91 -33.08 7.60 21.42
CA ASP A 91 -34.24 7.77 20.54
C ASP A 91 -34.42 9.23 20.14
N ALA A 92 -34.59 9.45 18.83
CA ALA A 92 -34.99 10.74 18.32
C ALA A 92 -36.49 10.97 18.55
N GLN A 93 -36.90 12.23 18.62
CA GLN A 93 -38.32 12.57 18.72
C GLN A 93 -39.08 12.02 17.49
N ASP A 94 -40.19 11.32 17.73
CA ASP A 94 -41.07 10.78 16.68
C ASP A 94 -42.20 11.77 16.37
N TYR A 95 -41.91 12.68 15.44
CA TYR A 95 -42.88 13.61 14.90
C TYR A 95 -42.63 13.83 13.40
N ASP A 96 -43.66 14.29 12.70
CA ASP A 96 -43.56 14.58 11.28
C ASP A 96 -42.71 15.84 11.03
N ARG A 97 -41.55 15.64 10.41
CA ARG A 97 -40.59 16.68 10.01
C ARG A 97 -40.77 17.13 8.55
N ARG A 98 -41.86 16.73 7.89
CA ARG A 98 -42.13 17.11 6.50
C ARG A 98 -42.45 18.60 6.41
N THR A 99 -41.79 19.27 5.46
CA THR A 99 -42.01 20.67 5.13
C THR A 99 -42.17 20.81 3.62
N ASP A 100 -42.97 21.77 3.16
CA ASP A 100 -43.03 22.10 1.74
C ASP A 100 -41.65 22.52 1.22
N LYS A 101 -41.39 22.25 -0.06
CA LYS A 101 -40.14 22.58 -0.75
C LYS A 101 -40.43 23.62 -1.83
N PRO A 102 -40.72 24.88 -1.46
CA PRO A 102 -41.14 25.91 -2.41
C PRO A 102 -40.13 26.14 -3.54
N TRP A 103 -38.83 25.92 -3.28
CA TRP A 103 -37.77 26.01 -4.29
C TRP A 103 -37.91 25.02 -5.45
N MET A 104 -38.69 23.94 -5.30
CA MET A 104 -38.97 22.98 -6.39
C MET A 104 -39.97 23.51 -7.42
N ARG A 105 -40.81 24.50 -7.06
CA ARG A 105 -41.88 25.03 -7.91
C ARG A 105 -41.53 26.37 -8.59
N LEU A 106 -40.25 26.78 -8.54
CA LEU A 106 -39.80 28.04 -9.12
C LEU A 106 -39.71 27.99 -10.64
N THR A 107 -40.40 28.92 -11.31
CA THR A 107 -40.33 29.09 -12.76
C THR A 107 -39.00 29.74 -13.20
N ALA A 108 -38.73 29.74 -14.50
CA ALA A 108 -37.56 30.43 -15.04
C ALA A 108 -37.61 31.95 -14.79
N ALA A 109 -38.80 32.54 -14.84
CA ALA A 109 -39.04 33.95 -14.54
C ALA A 109 -38.78 34.25 -13.06
N ASP A 110 -39.31 33.43 -12.14
CA ASP A 110 -39.08 33.60 -10.70
C ASP A 110 -37.59 33.54 -10.37
N LYS A 111 -36.87 32.58 -10.95
CA LYS A 111 -35.43 32.48 -10.78
C LYS A 111 -34.70 33.70 -11.31
N ALA A 112 -35.14 34.30 -12.41
CA ALA A 112 -34.54 35.53 -12.94
C ALA A 112 -34.80 36.73 -12.03
N ALA A 113 -36.03 36.88 -11.54
CA ALA A 113 -36.39 37.90 -10.57
C ALA A 113 -35.56 37.79 -9.28
N ILE A 114 -35.47 36.58 -8.70
CA ILE A 114 -34.68 36.31 -7.48
C ILE A 114 -33.18 36.61 -7.71
N ARG A 115 -32.62 36.27 -8.89
CA ARG A 115 -31.21 36.58 -9.18
C ARG A 115 -30.95 38.09 -9.21
N LYS A 116 -31.87 38.85 -9.82
CA LYS A 116 -31.78 40.31 -9.88
C LYS A 116 -31.87 40.91 -8.47
N GLU A 117 -32.89 40.53 -7.71
CA GLU A 117 -33.11 41.00 -6.34
C GLU A 117 -31.90 40.71 -5.44
N LEU A 118 -31.36 39.48 -5.50
CA LEU A 118 -30.17 39.12 -4.72
C LEU A 118 -28.92 39.91 -5.11
N ASN A 119 -28.75 40.27 -6.38
CA ASN A 119 -27.62 41.09 -6.80
C ASN A 119 -27.78 42.53 -6.32
N ASP A 120 -28.99 43.08 -6.40
CA ASP A 120 -29.30 44.43 -5.93
C ASP A 120 -29.07 44.54 -4.41
N PHE A 121 -29.56 43.57 -3.64
CA PHE A 121 -29.32 43.46 -2.20
C PHE A 121 -27.83 43.40 -1.86
N LYS A 122 -27.07 42.53 -2.54
CA LYS A 122 -25.63 42.34 -2.30
C LYS A 122 -24.77 43.55 -2.66
N ASN A 123 -25.23 44.37 -3.60
CA ASN A 123 -24.52 45.57 -4.02
C ASN A 123 -24.79 46.77 -3.12
N ASN A 124 -26.04 46.91 -2.64
CA ASN A 124 -26.52 48.16 -2.07
C ASN A 124 -26.81 48.10 -0.57
N GLU A 125 -27.21 46.93 -0.05
CA GLU A 125 -27.71 46.80 1.32
C GLU A 125 -26.85 45.89 2.20
N MET A 126 -26.26 44.84 1.61
CA MET A 126 -25.47 43.88 2.36
C MET A 126 -24.10 44.47 2.72
N GLU A 127 -23.88 44.75 4.00
CA GLU A 127 -22.58 45.21 4.48
C GLU A 127 -21.55 44.08 4.39
N VAL A 128 -20.44 44.36 3.70
CA VAL A 128 -19.31 43.44 3.56
C VAL A 128 -18.04 44.24 3.81
N HIS A 129 -17.14 43.70 4.63
CA HIS A 129 -15.84 44.32 4.86
C HIS A 129 -15.08 44.52 3.54
N GLU A 130 -14.41 45.66 3.37
CA GLU A 130 -13.77 46.05 2.11
C GLU A 130 -12.81 44.99 1.56
N SER A 131 -12.00 44.37 2.43
CA SER A 131 -11.05 43.31 2.03
C SER A 131 -11.74 42.03 1.55
N SER A 132 -12.99 41.80 1.94
CA SER A 132 -13.76 40.58 1.64
C SER A 132 -14.78 40.78 0.52
N ARG A 133 -14.92 42.00 -0.01
CA ARG A 133 -15.92 42.33 -1.04
C ARG A 133 -15.82 41.45 -2.28
N HIS A 134 -14.61 41.02 -2.64
CA HIS A 134 -14.34 40.10 -3.76
C HIS A 134 -14.91 38.68 -3.58
N LEU A 135 -15.30 38.29 -2.35
CA LEU A 135 -15.94 37.00 -2.05
C LEU A 135 -17.46 37.05 -2.25
N THR A 136 -18.03 38.23 -2.47
CA THR A 136 -19.47 38.41 -2.66
C THR A 136 -19.93 37.65 -3.91
N ARG A 137 -20.73 36.61 -3.72
CA ARG A 137 -21.23 35.77 -4.82
C ARG A 137 -22.37 36.47 -5.55
N PHE A 138 -22.10 37.06 -6.70
CA PHE A 138 -23.12 37.60 -7.61
C PHE A 138 -23.68 36.55 -8.56
N HIS A 139 -24.96 36.62 -8.88
CA HIS A 139 -25.65 35.74 -9.83
C HIS A 139 -25.63 36.31 -11.25
N ARG A 140 -25.75 35.44 -12.26
CA ARG A 140 -25.88 35.89 -13.65
C ARG A 140 -27.26 36.54 -13.86
N PRO A 141 -27.38 37.59 -14.69
CA PRO A 141 -28.68 38.10 -15.13
C PRO A 141 -29.55 36.98 -15.72
#